data_AF-N1ZIZ2-F1
#
_entry.id   AF-N1ZIZ2-F1
#
_cell.length_a   1.000
_cell.length_b   1.000
_cell.length_c   1.000
_cell.angle_alpha   90.00
_cell.angle_beta   90.00
_cell.angle_gamma   90.00
#
_symmetry.space_group_name_H-M   'P 1'
#
loop_
_entity.id
_entity.type
_entity.pdbx_description
1 polymer ?
#
loop_
_entity_poly.entity_id
_entity_poly.type
_entity_poly.pdbx_seq_one_letter_code
_entity_poly.pdbx_strand_id
1 'polypeptide(L)' 'MQTETKQINPQTEANKRWQQKNKEKAKYLHSRSVARSFIKNHATSEDLKELQQLIQQRIDFLNTQL' A
#
# COMPACT_ATOMS: atom_id res chain seq x y z
N MET A 1 22.42 -32.71 6.07
CA MET A 1 21.27 -31.84 5.77
C MET A 1 21.24 -30.77 6.85
N GLN A 2 21.64 -29.54 6.53
CA GLN A 2 21.63 -28.45 7.52
C GLN A 2 20.19 -27.91 7.57
N THR A 3 19.49 -28.10 8.69
CA THR A 3 18.16 -27.51 8.91
C THR A 3 18.35 -26.10 9.43
N GLU A 4 18.28 -25.13 8.52
CA GLU A 4 18.34 -23.71 8.85
C GLU A 4 17.05 -23.34 9.61
N THR A 5 17.15 -23.17 10.94
CA THR A 5 16.06 -22.67 11.77
C THR A 5 15.77 -21.22 11.37
N LYS A 6 14.74 -21.04 10.54
CA LYS A 6 14.16 -19.74 10.19
C LYS A 6 13.81 -19.01 11.49
N GLN A 7 14.63 -18.05 11.89
CA GLN A 7 14.37 -17.21 13.06
C GLN A 7 13.07 -16.43 12.79
N ILE A 8 11.97 -16.90 13.37
CA ILE A 8 10.67 -16.22 13.29
C ILE A 8 10.80 -15.02 14.21
N ASN A 9 11.03 -13.85 13.63
CA ASN A 9 11.02 -12.60 14.38
C ASN A 9 9.64 -12.47 15.05
N PRO A 10 9.52 -12.39 16.40
CA PRO A 10 8.22 -12.37 17.10
C PRO A 10 7.33 -11.19 16.70
N GLN A 11 7.90 -10.13 16.11
CA GLN A 11 7.14 -9.07 15.44
C GLN A 11 6.31 -9.58 14.26
N THR A 12 6.77 -10.62 13.54
CA THR A 12 6.07 -11.15 12.37
C THR A 12 4.74 -11.81 12.76
N GLU A 13 4.70 -12.58 13.85
CA GLU A 13 3.47 -13.24 14.32
C GLU A 13 2.47 -12.23 14.90
N ALA A 14 2.95 -11.25 15.68
CA ALA A 14 2.12 -10.16 16.20
C ALA A 14 1.57 -9.28 15.07
N ASN A 15 2.41 -8.92 14.09
CA ASN A 15 1.99 -8.15 12.92
C ASN A 15 0.99 -8.92 12.06
N LYS A 16 1.19 -10.23 11.86
CA LYS A 16 0.22 -11.09 11.16
C LYS A 16 -1.13 -11.09 11.86
N ARG A 17 -1.16 -11.26 13.19
CA ARG A 17 -2.41 -11.25 13.99
C ARG A 17 -3.11 -9.89 13.92
N TRP A 18 -2.35 -8.80 13.99
CA TRP A 18 -2.90 -7.45 13.83
C TRP A 18 -3.45 -7.21 12.42
N GLN A 19 -2.71 -7.60 11.37
CA GLN A 19 -3.15 -7.51 9.98
C GLN A 19 -4.39 -8.36 9.73
N GLN A 20 -4.51 -9.54 10.35
CA GLN A 20 -5.67 -10.40 10.19
C GLN A 20 -6.92 -9.86 10.88
N LYS A 21 -6.78 -9.16 12.01
CA LYS A 21 -7.87 -8.40 12.65
C LYS A 21 -8.20 -7.10 11.93
N ASN A 22 -7.23 -6.48 11.27
CA ASN A 22 -7.35 -5.16 10.63
C ASN A 22 -7.11 -5.24 9.12
N LYS A 23 -7.67 -6.26 8.45
CA LYS A 23 -7.38 -6.56 7.04
C LYS A 23 -7.57 -5.36 6.13
N GLU A 24 -8.67 -4.62 6.31
CA GLU A 24 -8.97 -3.47 5.47
C GLU A 24 -7.99 -2.31 5.68
N LYS A 25 -7.66 -2.01 6.94
CA LYS A 25 -6.70 -0.97 7.29
C LYS A 25 -5.29 -1.34 6.82
N ALA A 26 -4.90 -2.60 6.97
CA ALA A 26 -3.63 -3.12 6.49
C ALA A 26 -3.54 -3.04 4.95
N LYS A 27 -4.62 -3.44 4.25
CA LYS A 27 -4.72 -3.31 2.78
C LYS A 27 -4.60 -1.85 2.35
N TYR A 28 -5.31 -0.94 3.00
CA TYR A 28 -5.21 0.50 2.74
C TYR A 28 -3.77 1.02 2.90
N LEU A 29 -3.11 0.70 4.01
CA LEU A 29 -1.73 1.13 4.27
C LEU A 29 -0.75 0.56 3.24
N HIS A 30 -0.91 -0.71 2.88
CA HIS A 30 -0.10 -1.36 1.86
C HIS A 30 -0.27 -0.68 0.50
N SER A 31 -1.52 -0.54 0.03
CA SER A 31 -1.82 0.15 -1.24
C SER A 31 -1.24 1.57 -1.26
N ARG A 32 -1.38 2.32 -0.17
CA ARG A 32 -0.80 3.66 -0.04
C ARG A 32 0.72 3.66 -0.15
N SER A 33 1.40 2.72 0.52
CA SER A 33 2.86 2.65 0.48
C SER A 33 3.37 2.26 -0.91
N VAL A 34 2.73 1.28 -1.54
CA VAL A 34 3.09 0.83 -2.90
C VAL A 34 2.90 1.95 -3.91
N ALA A 35 1.75 2.64 -3.89
CA ALA A 35 1.48 3.77 -4.77
C ALA A 35 2.53 4.89 -4.63
N ARG A 36 2.93 5.23 -3.40
CA ARG A 36 3.99 6.23 -3.16
C ARG A 36 5.33 5.80 -3.75
N SER A 37 5.71 4.54 -3.56
CA SER A 37 6.97 4.03 -4.12
C SER A 37 6.93 4.01 -5.65
N PHE A 38 5.80 3.61 -6.24
CA PHE A 38 5.63 3.59 -7.69
C PHE A 38 5.81 4.99 -8.29
N ILE A 39 5.06 5.98 -7.79
CA ILE A 39 5.16 7.39 -8.24
C ILE A 39 6.57 7.93 -8.10
N LYS A 40 7.27 7.58 -7.01
CA LYS A 40 8.60 8.12 -6.71
C LYS A 40 9.72 7.49 -7.53
N ASN A 41 9.68 6.17 -7.72
CA ASN A 41 10.86 5.41 -8.16
C ASN A 41 10.66 4.69 -9.51
N HIS A 42 9.42 4.48 -9.96
CA HIS A 42 9.13 3.59 -11.09
C HIS A 42 8.29 4.23 -12.20
N ALA A 43 7.42 5.20 -11.86
CA ALA A 43 6.48 5.78 -12.81
C ALA A 43 7.19 6.55 -13.93
N THR A 44 6.70 6.37 -15.16
CA THR A 44 7.10 7.15 -16.32
C THR A 44 6.37 8.50 -16.37
N SER A 45 6.80 9.40 -17.26
CA SER A 45 6.11 10.67 -17.43
C SER A 45 4.65 10.51 -17.87
N GLU A 46 4.31 9.46 -18.60
CA GLU A 46 2.94 9.18 -19.04
C GLU A 46 2.09 8.68 -17.87
N ASP A 47 2.63 7.73 -17.09
CA ASP A 47 1.99 7.22 -15.87
C ASP A 47 1.66 8.37 -14.90
N LEU A 48 2.60 9.31 -14.71
CA LEU A 48 2.38 10.45 -13.82
C LEU A 48 1.25 11.36 -14.30
N LYS A 49 1.10 11.56 -15.62
CA LYS A 49 0.00 12.36 -16.18
C LYS A 49 -1.34 11.67 -15.97
N GLU A 50 -1.41 10.37 -16.25
CA GLU A 50 -2.64 9.58 -16.02
C GLU A 50 -3.02 9.59 -14.54
N LEU A 51 -2.06 9.32 -13.64
CA LEU A 51 -2.30 9.31 -12.20
C LEU A 51 -2.78 10.69 -11.68
N GLN A 52 -2.26 11.79 -12.22
CA GLN A 52 -2.75 13.13 -11.87
C GLN A 52 -4.22 13.32 -12.25
N GLN A 53 -4.63 12.87 -13.44
CA GLN A 53 -6.03 12.94 -13.87
C GLN A 53 -6.94 12.11 -12.95
N LEU A 54 -6.54 10.88 -12.62
CA LEU A 54 -7.29 10.01 -11.71
C LEU A 54 -7.42 10.61 -10.31
N ILE A 55 -6.35 11.23 -9.80
CA ILE A 55 -6.38 11.92 -8.49
C ILE A 55 -7.35 13.09 -8.52
N GLN A 56 -7.32 13.91 -9.58
CA GLN A 56 -8.21 15.06 -9.71
C GLN A 56 -9.68 14.61 -9.75
N GLN A 57 -10.01 13.63 -10.58
CA GLN A 57 -11.37 13.06 -10.63
C GLN A 57 -11.84 12.55 -9.27
N ARG A 58 -10.94 11.93 -8.50
CA ARG A 58 -11.29 11.43 -7.16
C ARG A 58 -11.53 12.57 -6.17
N ILE A 59 -10.74 13.64 -6.23
CA ILE A 59 -10.93 14.83 -5.38
C ILE A 59 -12.26 15.50 -5.72
N ASP A 60 -12.54 15.71 -7.01
CA ASP A 60 -13.79 16.33 -7.46
C ASP A 60 -15.00 15.51 -7.03
N PHE A 61 -14.92 14.18 -7.15
CA PHE A 61 -15.96 13.29 -6.65
C PHE A 61 -16.17 13.45 -5.14
N LEU A 62 -15.10 13.50 -4.33
CA LEU A 62 -15.22 13.64 -2.88
C LEU A 62 -15.76 15.02 -2.47
N ASN A 63 -15.35 16.08 -3.16
CA ASN A 63 -15.83 17.44 -2.92
C ASN A 63 -17.29 17.62 -3.32
N THR A 64 -17.76 16.92 -4.36
CA THR A 64 -19.16 16.97 -4.82
C THR A 64 -20.11 16.17 -3.90
N GLN A 65 -19.57 15.22 -3.13
CA GLN A 65 -20.32 14.38 -2.19
C GLN A 65 -20.37 14.98 -0.77
N LEU A 66 -19.79 16.18 -0.58
CA LEU A 66 -19.80 16.98 0.63
C LEU A 66 -20.76 18.15 0.48
#